data_AF-A0A958ZBG0-F1
#
_entry.id   AF-A0A958ZBG0-F1
#
_cell.length_a   1.000
_cell.length_b   1.000
_cell.length_c   1.000
_cell.angle_alpha   90.00
_cell.angle_beta   90.00
_cell.angle_gamma   90.00
#
_symmetry.space_group_name_H-M   'P 1'
#
loop_
_entity.id
_entity.type
_entity.pdbx_description
1 polymer ?
#
loop_
_entity_poly.entity_id
_entity_poly.type
_entity_poly.pdbx_seq_one_letter_code
_entity_poly.pdbx_strand_id
1 'polypeptide(L)'
;VFDLFRYIDNSPDETEINRLLSACTLIVIPILNPDGALAYTRVNAQGIDLNRDAVDHQAPESRYLYEVLQSEQPDYCFNLHDQRTIFSVGRKNAPATLSFLAPSEDADRTLTEGRKKTMAVISAIYNTLKKVLSGQIGRFTDEFYPTATGDNFQKMGFPTILIEAGHYTGDYAREKVRFYNFLALLTGIRFITSPKRSTAFKSYFKIPKNKQLRFDIIYKNIVLDDSCEKTDAGILFKEVLTGDKISFQPYIA
;
A
#
# COMPACT_ATOMS: atom_id res chain seq x y z
N VAL A 1 7.80 2.91 -7.79
CA VAL A 1 8.98 2.10 -8.12
C VAL A 1 9.90 2.81 -9.11
N PHE A 2 9.42 3.25 -10.28
CA PHE A 2 10.31 3.90 -11.26
C PHE A 2 10.99 5.19 -10.77
N ASP A 3 10.35 5.97 -9.88
CA ASP A 3 11.00 7.09 -9.20
C ASP A 3 12.23 6.65 -8.36
N LEU A 4 12.21 5.44 -7.79
CA LEU A 4 13.35 4.86 -7.09
C LEU A 4 14.48 4.53 -8.07
N PHE A 5 14.17 3.94 -9.23
CA PHE A 5 15.17 3.63 -10.25
C PHE A 5 15.80 4.91 -10.78
N ARG A 6 14.98 5.90 -11.11
CA ARG A 6 15.47 7.22 -11.54
C ARG A 6 16.35 7.88 -10.48
N TYR A 7 16.00 7.74 -9.21
CA TYR A 7 16.84 8.22 -8.12
C TYR A 7 18.18 7.49 -8.06
N ILE A 8 18.19 6.16 -8.19
CA ILE A 8 19.42 5.36 -8.22
C ILE A 8 20.31 5.77 -9.40
N ASP A 9 19.75 5.92 -10.59
CA ASP A 9 20.50 6.22 -11.82
C ASP A 9 21.05 7.66 -11.88
N ASN A 10 20.37 8.61 -11.21
CA ASN A 10 20.65 10.04 -11.35
C ASN A 10 20.97 10.75 -10.02
N SER A 11 21.19 10.01 -8.93
CA SER A 11 21.50 10.63 -7.64
C SER A 11 22.84 11.36 -7.72
N PRO A 12 22.92 12.63 -7.29
CA PRO A 12 24.22 13.31 -7.18
C PRO A 12 25.08 12.75 -6.04
N ASP A 13 24.51 11.97 -5.12
CA ASP A 13 25.24 11.26 -4.05
C ASP A 13 25.56 9.82 -4.49
N GLU A 14 26.57 9.68 -5.36
CA GLU A 14 27.04 8.37 -5.83
C GLU A 14 27.54 7.48 -4.69
N THR A 15 28.09 8.07 -3.64
CA THR A 15 28.63 7.32 -2.49
C THR A 15 27.50 6.62 -1.73
N GLU A 16 26.37 7.31 -1.54
CA GLU A 16 25.19 6.68 -0.97
C GLU A 16 24.63 5.56 -1.85
N ILE A 17 24.50 5.78 -3.16
CA ILE A 17 23.96 4.77 -4.07
C ILE A 17 24.85 3.53 -4.10
N ASN A 18 26.16 3.69 -4.23
CA ASN A 18 27.11 2.57 -4.20
C ASN A 18 27.03 1.78 -2.90
N ARG A 19 26.86 2.46 -1.76
CA ARG A 19 26.64 1.81 -0.46
C ARG A 19 25.32 1.02 -0.43
N LEU A 20 24.26 1.56 -1.01
CA LEU A 20 22.95 0.89 -1.04
C LEU A 20 23.01 -0.36 -1.91
N LEU A 21 23.52 -0.24 -3.13
CA LEU A 21 23.61 -1.34 -4.10
C LEU A 21 24.63 -2.41 -3.70
N SER A 22 25.65 -2.08 -2.91
CA SER A 22 26.54 -3.09 -2.32
C SER A 22 25.93 -3.82 -1.11
N ALA A 23 24.90 -3.24 -0.48
CA ALA A 23 24.27 -3.79 0.73
C ALA A 23 23.00 -4.60 0.45
N CYS A 24 22.36 -4.44 -0.72
CA CYS A 24 21.21 -5.25 -1.10
C CYS A 24 21.10 -5.45 -2.60
N THR A 25 20.40 -6.51 -2.97
CA THR A 25 19.88 -6.72 -4.33
C THR A 25 18.39 -6.40 -4.34
N LEU A 26 17.92 -5.70 -5.37
CA LEU A 26 16.51 -5.38 -5.55
C LEU A 26 15.92 -6.25 -6.66
N ILE A 27 14.92 -7.04 -6.31
CA ILE A 27 14.18 -7.89 -7.24
C ILE A 27 12.79 -7.29 -7.37
N VAL A 28 12.40 -6.94 -8.59
CA VAL A 28 11.21 -6.13 -8.83
C VAL A 28 10.35 -6.77 -9.88
N ILE A 29 9.08 -7.00 -9.53
CA ILE A 29 8.00 -7.33 -10.46
C ILE A 29 7.16 -6.06 -10.61
N PRO A 30 7.30 -5.28 -11.70
CA PRO A 30 6.62 -3.98 -11.83
C PRO A 30 5.11 -4.10 -11.82
N ILE A 31 4.57 -5.10 -12.52
CA ILE A 31 3.15 -5.40 -12.61
C ILE A 31 2.99 -6.92 -12.58
N LEU A 32 2.41 -7.45 -11.50
CA LEU A 32 2.16 -8.88 -11.37
C LEU A 32 0.97 -9.35 -12.23
N ASN A 33 -0.08 -8.53 -12.30
CA ASN A 33 -1.31 -8.80 -13.07
C ASN A 33 -1.36 -7.88 -14.31
N PRO A 34 -0.59 -8.17 -15.37
CA PRO A 34 -0.56 -7.32 -16.57
C PRO A 34 -1.92 -7.28 -17.28
N ASP A 35 -2.65 -8.41 -17.30
CA ASP A 35 -3.97 -8.50 -17.94
C ASP A 35 -5.00 -7.63 -17.21
N GLY A 36 -5.06 -7.72 -15.88
CA GLY A 36 -5.92 -6.87 -15.07
C GLY A 36 -5.54 -5.40 -15.15
N ALA A 37 -4.25 -5.07 -15.23
CA ALA A 37 -3.80 -3.70 -15.42
C ALA A 37 -4.26 -3.14 -16.78
N LEU A 38 -4.13 -3.92 -17.86
CA LEU A 38 -4.57 -3.53 -19.20
C LEU A 38 -6.10 -3.38 -19.28
N ALA A 39 -6.85 -4.30 -18.67
CA ALA A 39 -8.32 -4.27 -18.64
C ALA A 39 -8.89 -3.32 -17.58
N TYR A 40 -8.03 -2.71 -16.75
CA TYR A 40 -8.41 -1.90 -15.58
C TYR A 40 -9.34 -2.64 -14.60
N THR A 41 -9.02 -3.90 -14.32
CA THR A 41 -9.75 -4.78 -13.41
C THR A 41 -8.89 -5.23 -12.24
N ARG A 42 -9.52 -5.46 -11.08
CA ARG A 42 -8.86 -6.01 -9.89
C ARG A 42 -8.32 -7.43 -10.11
N VAL A 43 -9.12 -8.25 -10.78
CA VAL A 43 -8.84 -9.66 -11.05
C VAL A 43 -8.05 -9.83 -12.35
N ASN A 44 -7.39 -10.97 -12.53
CA ASN A 44 -6.73 -11.32 -13.80
C ASN A 44 -7.75 -11.70 -14.90
N ALA A 45 -7.28 -12.08 -16.08
CA ALA A 45 -8.14 -12.46 -17.21
C ALA A 45 -9.05 -13.68 -16.93
N GLN A 46 -8.70 -14.50 -15.94
CA GLN A 46 -9.49 -15.67 -15.51
C GLN A 46 -10.50 -15.32 -14.39
N GLY A 47 -10.58 -14.06 -13.96
CA GLY A 47 -11.45 -13.63 -12.87
C GLY A 47 -10.91 -13.93 -11.47
N ILE A 48 -9.61 -14.27 -11.34
CA ILE A 48 -8.97 -14.64 -10.08
C ILE A 48 -8.43 -13.38 -9.38
N ASP A 49 -8.74 -13.20 -8.10
CA ASP A 49 -8.06 -12.22 -7.24
C ASP A 49 -6.74 -12.82 -6.77
N LEU A 50 -5.63 -12.36 -7.35
CA LEU A 50 -4.29 -12.88 -7.03
C LEU A 50 -3.93 -12.73 -5.54
N ASN A 51 -4.47 -11.71 -4.85
CA ASN A 51 -4.28 -11.54 -3.40
C ASN A 51 -5.21 -12.43 -2.58
N ARG A 52 -5.91 -13.40 -3.19
CA ARG A 52 -6.64 -14.49 -2.54
C ARG A 52 -6.18 -15.86 -3.03
N ASP A 53 -5.21 -15.90 -3.94
CA ASP A 53 -4.73 -17.11 -4.62
C ASP A 53 -3.30 -17.50 -4.16
N ALA A 54 -2.88 -17.01 -2.98
CA ALA A 54 -1.54 -17.24 -2.43
C ALA A 54 -1.34 -18.63 -1.79
N VAL A 55 -2.36 -19.49 -1.84
CA VAL A 55 -2.34 -20.87 -1.32
C VAL A 55 -2.55 -21.85 -2.47
N ASP A 56 -3.63 -21.66 -3.23
CA ASP A 56 -4.04 -22.59 -4.29
C ASP A 56 -3.27 -22.40 -5.60
N HIS A 57 -2.65 -21.22 -5.80
CA HIS A 57 -1.85 -20.87 -6.97
C HIS A 57 -2.49 -21.26 -8.31
N GLN A 58 -3.79 -20.98 -8.45
CA GLN A 58 -4.57 -21.31 -9.64
C GLN A 58 -4.10 -20.49 -10.85
N ALA A 59 -3.88 -19.19 -10.63
CA ALA A 59 -3.46 -18.25 -11.66
C ALA A 59 -1.97 -18.44 -12.02
N PRO A 60 -1.60 -18.33 -13.31
CA PRO A 60 -0.20 -18.39 -13.73
C PRO A 60 0.66 -17.30 -13.06
N GLU A 61 0.10 -16.12 -12.80
CA GLU A 61 0.77 -15.02 -12.12
C GLU A 61 1.09 -15.37 -10.65
N SER A 62 0.16 -16.02 -9.95
CA SER A 62 0.38 -16.49 -8.57
C SER A 62 1.48 -17.56 -8.51
N ARG A 63 1.50 -18.50 -9.46
CA ARG A 63 2.58 -19.50 -9.58
C ARG A 63 3.93 -18.84 -9.82
N TYR A 64 4.00 -17.92 -10.78
CA TYR A 64 5.23 -17.18 -11.07
C TYR A 64 5.74 -16.40 -9.84
N LEU A 65 4.86 -15.70 -9.13
CA LEU A 65 5.24 -14.98 -7.91
C LEU A 65 5.79 -15.94 -6.85
N TYR A 66 5.17 -17.10 -6.67
CA TYR A 66 5.64 -18.12 -5.74
C TYR A 66 7.00 -18.71 -6.16
N GLU A 67 7.20 -19.00 -7.44
CA GLU A 67 8.47 -19.47 -7.99
C GLU A 67 9.61 -18.47 -7.73
N VAL A 68 9.38 -17.18 -8.00
CA VAL A 68 10.35 -16.11 -7.70
C VAL A 68 10.63 -16.03 -6.20
N LEU A 69 9.60 -16.11 -5.35
CA LEU A 69 9.80 -16.11 -3.91
C LEU A 69 10.69 -17.27 -3.45
N GLN A 70 10.47 -18.48 -4.00
CA GLN A 70 11.22 -19.68 -3.65
C GLN A 70 12.65 -19.67 -4.22
N SER A 71 12.86 -19.14 -5.43
CA SER A 71 14.19 -19.09 -6.04
C SER A 71 15.07 -18.02 -5.41
N GLU A 72 14.50 -16.84 -5.14
CA GLU A 72 15.25 -15.68 -4.70
C GLU A 72 15.41 -15.60 -3.18
N GLN A 73 14.51 -16.24 -2.41
CA GLN A 73 14.52 -16.26 -0.94
C GLN A 73 14.78 -14.87 -0.31
N PRO A 74 13.97 -13.84 -0.63
CA PRO A 74 14.27 -12.46 -0.24
C PRO A 74 14.20 -12.25 1.27
N ASP A 75 15.14 -11.48 1.83
CA ASP A 75 15.14 -11.12 3.26
C ASP A 75 13.92 -10.26 3.68
N TYR A 76 13.37 -9.50 2.72
CA TYR A 76 12.22 -8.61 2.91
C TYR A 76 11.43 -8.49 1.60
N CYS A 77 10.11 -8.38 1.72
CA CYS A 77 9.21 -8.12 0.60
C CYS A 77 8.52 -6.76 0.78
N PHE A 78 8.42 -5.96 -0.29
CA PHE A 78 7.54 -4.79 -0.34
C PHE A 78 6.32 -5.13 -1.20
N ASN A 79 5.14 -5.19 -0.58
CA ASN A 79 3.89 -5.50 -1.24
C ASN A 79 3.10 -4.20 -1.47
N LEU A 80 3.02 -3.75 -2.73
CA LEU A 80 2.52 -2.42 -3.09
C LEU A 80 1.08 -2.52 -3.63
N HIS A 81 0.18 -1.75 -3.04
CA HIS A 81 -1.25 -1.74 -3.35
C HIS A 81 -1.75 -0.30 -3.51
N ASP A 82 -2.94 -0.15 -4.10
CA ASP A 82 -3.72 1.08 -4.10
C ASP A 82 -4.95 0.93 -3.19
N GLN A 83 -5.29 1.99 -2.47
CA GLN A 83 -6.54 2.13 -1.73
C GLN A 83 -7.40 3.28 -2.26
N ARG A 84 -8.71 3.18 -2.06
CA ARG A 84 -9.71 4.15 -2.54
C ARG A 84 -9.73 5.44 -1.71
N THR A 85 -10.34 6.50 -2.25
CA THR A 85 -10.47 7.82 -1.63
C THR A 85 -11.30 7.83 -0.33
N ILE A 86 -12.08 6.77 -0.09
CA ILE A 86 -12.97 6.61 1.08
C ILE A 86 -12.23 6.52 2.42
N PHE A 87 -10.93 6.19 2.41
CA PHE A 87 -10.17 5.95 3.63
C PHE A 87 -9.67 7.24 4.29
N SER A 88 -9.88 7.32 5.60
CA SER A 88 -9.38 8.38 6.48
C SER A 88 -8.41 7.87 7.54
N VAL A 89 -7.51 8.74 8.00
CA VAL A 89 -6.60 8.44 9.11
C VAL A 89 -7.34 8.57 10.45
N GLY A 90 -7.66 7.45 11.08
CA GLY A 90 -8.47 7.43 12.28
C GLY A 90 -9.82 8.12 12.07
N ARG A 91 -10.30 8.83 13.11
CA ARG A 91 -11.53 9.65 13.04
C ARG A 91 -11.28 11.07 12.54
N LYS A 92 -10.05 11.41 12.14
CA LYS A 92 -9.77 12.74 11.58
C LYS A 92 -10.31 12.77 10.15
N ASN A 93 -10.86 13.91 9.73
CA ASN A 93 -11.24 14.14 8.33
C ASN A 93 -10.01 14.41 7.45
N ALA A 94 -9.00 13.54 7.52
CA ALA A 94 -7.78 13.61 6.74
C ALA A 94 -7.69 12.35 5.87
N PRO A 95 -7.28 12.46 4.59
CA PRO A 95 -7.10 11.29 3.76
C PRO A 95 -6.02 10.38 4.33
N ALA A 96 -6.23 9.08 4.21
CA ALA A 96 -5.14 8.12 4.33
C ALA A 96 -4.32 8.17 3.02
N THR A 97 -3.37 9.10 2.92
CA THR A 97 -2.50 9.26 1.74
C THR A 97 -1.59 8.05 1.57
N LEU A 98 -1.00 7.59 2.66
CA LEU A 98 -0.29 6.30 2.72
C LEU A 98 -0.86 5.48 3.86
N SER A 99 -0.92 4.17 3.69
CA SER A 99 -1.21 3.26 4.79
C SER A 99 -0.28 2.07 4.80
N PHE A 100 0.04 1.59 5.99
CA PHE A 100 1.00 0.51 6.17
C PHE A 100 0.37 -0.66 6.91
N LEU A 101 0.86 -1.86 6.63
CA LEU A 101 0.51 -3.07 7.37
C LEU A 101 1.74 -3.97 7.51
N ALA A 102 1.93 -4.49 8.73
CA ALA A 102 2.73 -5.67 8.98
C ALA A 102 1.72 -6.84 9.05
N PRO A 103 1.64 -7.68 8.00
CA PRO A 103 0.68 -8.78 7.90
C PRO A 103 0.67 -9.67 9.14
N SER A 104 -0.47 -10.29 9.42
CA SER A 104 -0.62 -11.18 10.57
C SER A 104 -0.32 -12.61 10.12
N GLU A 105 0.34 -13.40 10.96
CA GLU A 105 0.65 -14.81 10.65
C GLU A 105 -0.46 -15.77 11.13
N ASP A 106 -1.30 -15.29 12.05
CA ASP A 106 -2.38 -16.01 12.68
C ASP A 106 -3.51 -15.05 13.12
N ALA A 107 -4.65 -15.62 13.51
CA ALA A 107 -5.83 -14.87 13.98
C ALA A 107 -5.57 -14.08 15.27
N ASP A 108 -4.65 -14.57 16.12
CA ASP A 108 -4.27 -13.94 17.38
C ASP A 108 -3.35 -12.73 17.19
N ARG A 109 -2.86 -12.52 15.96
CA ARG A 109 -1.95 -11.44 15.58
C ARG A 109 -0.68 -11.51 16.42
N THR A 110 -0.10 -12.70 16.53
CA THR A 110 1.13 -12.95 17.28
C THR A 110 2.24 -12.00 16.82
N LEU A 111 3.05 -11.50 17.76
CA LEU A 111 4.23 -10.69 17.47
C LEU A 111 5.46 -11.60 17.31
N THR A 112 5.51 -12.31 16.19
CA THR A 112 6.68 -13.10 15.79
C THR A 112 7.89 -12.23 15.50
N GLU A 113 9.08 -12.82 15.44
CA GLU A 113 10.28 -12.07 15.07
C GLU A 113 10.22 -11.53 13.65
N GLY A 114 9.67 -12.30 12.70
CA GLY A 114 9.42 -11.83 11.33
C GLY A 114 8.52 -10.60 11.31
N ARG A 115 7.41 -10.64 12.04
CA ARG A 115 6.47 -9.52 12.07
C ARG A 115 7.04 -8.29 12.78
N LYS A 116 7.82 -8.47 13.85
CA LYS A 116 8.56 -7.39 14.51
C LYS A 116 9.57 -6.73 13.56
N LYS A 117 10.29 -7.50 12.72
CA LYS A 117 11.17 -6.95 11.67
C LYS A 117 10.38 -6.06 10.71
N THR A 118 9.24 -6.54 10.20
CA THR A 118 8.35 -5.77 9.33
C THR A 118 7.87 -4.47 10.00
N MET A 119 7.42 -4.55 11.25
CA MET A 119 6.98 -3.39 12.03
C MET A 119 8.12 -2.39 12.31
N ALA A 120 9.36 -2.83 12.43
CA ALA A 120 10.52 -1.96 12.60
C ALA A 120 10.79 -1.12 11.34
N VAL A 121 10.70 -1.75 10.15
CA VAL A 121 10.81 -1.03 8.86
C VAL A 121 9.70 0.01 8.74
N ILE A 122 8.44 -0.37 9.01
CA ILE A 122 7.30 0.55 8.97
C ILE A 122 7.46 1.68 10.00
N SER A 123 7.99 1.38 11.19
CA SER A 123 8.28 2.38 12.22
C SER A 123 9.29 3.42 11.73
N ALA A 124 10.33 3.01 11.02
CA ALA A 124 11.31 3.91 10.42
C ALA A 124 10.68 4.78 9.34
N ILE A 125 9.91 4.18 8.43
CA ILE A 125 9.17 4.90 7.38
C ILE A 125 8.25 5.94 8.02
N TYR A 126 7.40 5.54 8.97
CA TYR A 126 6.47 6.45 9.65
C TYR A 126 7.17 7.60 10.37
N ASN A 127 8.23 7.31 11.14
CA ASN A 127 8.95 8.35 11.89
C ASN A 127 9.62 9.39 10.98
N THR A 128 10.02 8.99 9.77
CA THR A 128 10.58 9.89 8.76
C THR A 128 9.48 10.65 8.04
N LEU A 129 8.51 9.96 7.44
CA LEU A 129 7.51 10.58 6.57
C LEU A 129 6.50 11.42 7.33
N LYS A 130 6.20 11.16 8.61
CA LYS A 130 5.27 11.99 9.39
C LYS A 130 5.68 13.47 9.48
N LYS A 131 6.95 13.79 9.22
CA LYS A 131 7.48 15.16 9.18
C LYS A 131 6.98 15.94 7.96
N VAL A 132 6.70 15.25 6.86
CA VAL A 132 6.29 15.83 5.57
C VAL A 132 4.87 15.43 5.16
N LEU A 133 4.31 14.40 5.80
CA LEU A 133 2.98 13.84 5.56
C LEU A 133 2.21 13.70 6.90
N SER A 134 2.23 14.77 7.69
CA SER A 134 1.66 14.76 9.05
C SER A 134 0.15 14.53 9.02
N GLY A 135 -0.32 13.57 9.82
CA GLY A 135 -1.75 13.25 9.95
C GLY A 135 -2.39 12.54 8.76
N GLN A 136 -1.60 12.18 7.73
CA GLN A 136 -2.07 11.52 6.51
C GLN A 136 -1.48 10.10 6.31
N ILE A 137 -0.82 9.58 7.35
CA ILE A 137 -0.31 8.20 7.38
C ILE A 137 -1.19 7.36 8.29
N GLY A 138 -1.73 6.27 7.75
CA GLY A 138 -2.60 5.35 8.44
C GLY A 138 -2.06 3.92 8.52
N ARG A 139 -2.81 3.07 9.23
CA ARG A 139 -2.54 1.65 9.38
C ARG A 139 -3.75 0.85 8.91
N PHE A 140 -3.54 -0.09 8.00
CA PHE A 140 -4.61 -0.98 7.56
C PHE A 140 -4.99 -1.98 8.67
N THR A 141 -6.15 -2.61 8.57
CA THR A 141 -6.53 -3.65 9.53
C THR A 141 -5.54 -4.81 9.46
N ASP A 142 -5.07 -5.25 10.63
CA ASP A 142 -4.20 -6.41 10.81
C ASP A 142 -5.02 -7.68 11.11
N GLU A 143 -6.27 -7.69 10.65
CA GLU A 143 -7.08 -8.90 10.60
C GLU A 143 -6.42 -9.94 9.70
N PHE A 144 -6.44 -11.18 10.15
CA PHE A 144 -5.81 -12.29 9.45
C PHE A 144 -6.71 -12.79 8.34
N TYR A 145 -6.17 -12.81 7.13
CA TYR A 145 -6.77 -13.34 5.92
C TYR A 145 -5.89 -14.50 5.43
N PRO A 146 -6.24 -15.76 5.73
CA PRO A 146 -5.40 -16.93 5.45
C PRO A 146 -5.00 -17.11 3.98
N THR A 147 -5.73 -16.49 3.06
CA THR A 147 -5.49 -16.58 1.61
C THR A 147 -4.78 -15.35 1.05
N ALA A 148 -4.51 -14.32 1.87
CA ALA A 148 -3.83 -13.12 1.43
C ALA A 148 -2.33 -13.35 1.21
N THR A 149 -1.77 -12.74 0.17
CA THR A 149 -0.35 -12.87 -0.17
C THR A 149 0.55 -12.41 0.98
N GLY A 150 0.23 -11.26 1.58
CA GLY A 150 1.02 -10.69 2.67
C GLY A 150 1.08 -11.59 3.90
N ASP A 151 -0.06 -12.16 4.31
CA ASP A 151 -0.15 -13.04 5.48
C ASP A 151 0.58 -14.37 5.22
N ASN A 152 0.44 -14.94 4.01
CA ASN A 152 1.15 -16.18 3.63
C ASN A 152 2.66 -15.97 3.57
N PHE A 153 3.14 -14.89 2.97
CA PHE A 153 4.58 -14.63 2.87
C PHE A 153 5.19 -14.42 4.26
N GLN A 154 4.50 -13.65 5.10
CA GLN A 154 4.89 -13.42 6.48
C GLN A 154 4.94 -14.75 7.26
N LYS A 155 3.94 -15.63 7.11
CA LYS A 155 3.89 -16.97 7.72
C LYS A 155 4.97 -17.92 7.19
N MET A 156 5.34 -17.82 5.92
CA MET A 156 6.44 -18.58 5.30
C MET A 156 7.83 -18.08 5.76
N GLY A 157 7.88 -17.02 6.57
CA GLY A 157 9.12 -16.48 7.11
C GLY A 157 9.71 -15.33 6.30
N PHE A 158 8.97 -14.78 5.33
CA PHE A 158 9.38 -13.62 4.53
C PHE A 158 8.74 -12.32 5.07
N PRO A 159 9.50 -11.47 5.80
CA PRO A 159 9.00 -10.21 6.34
C PRO A 159 8.41 -9.31 5.23
N THR A 160 7.10 -9.08 5.27
CA THR A 160 6.39 -8.43 4.16
C THR A 160 5.83 -7.07 4.58
N ILE A 161 6.40 -5.98 4.05
CA ILE A 161 5.93 -4.61 4.26
C ILE A 161 4.85 -4.30 3.25
N LEU A 162 3.60 -4.17 3.70
CA LEU A 162 2.52 -3.74 2.83
C LEU A 162 2.39 -2.22 2.84
N ILE A 163 2.33 -1.62 1.65
CA ILE A 163 2.11 -0.18 1.43
C ILE A 163 0.84 -0.01 0.57
N GLU A 164 -0.15 0.67 1.13
CA GLU A 164 -1.36 1.11 0.44
C GLU A 164 -1.21 2.57 0.02
N ALA A 165 -1.21 2.81 -1.28
CA ALA A 165 -1.21 4.11 -1.91
C ALA A 165 -2.65 4.65 -1.92
N GLY A 166 -2.94 5.64 -1.10
CA GLY A 166 -4.30 6.20 -1.03
C GLY A 166 -4.47 7.42 -1.89
N HIS A 167 -5.07 8.44 -1.29
CA HIS A 167 -5.39 9.68 -1.98
C HIS A 167 -4.80 10.86 -1.24
N TYR A 168 -4.39 11.89 -1.98
CA TYR A 168 -4.08 13.19 -1.42
C TYR A 168 -5.15 14.17 -1.90
N THR A 169 -5.71 15.00 -1.02
CA THR A 169 -6.81 15.91 -1.36
C THR A 169 -6.54 16.70 -2.66
N GLY A 170 -7.39 16.50 -3.67
CA GLY A 170 -7.31 17.17 -4.97
C GLY A 170 -6.32 16.55 -5.96
N ASP A 171 -5.68 15.43 -5.62
CA ASP A 171 -4.69 14.73 -6.46
C ASP A 171 -5.24 13.39 -6.95
N TYR A 172 -6.23 13.46 -7.85
CA TYR A 172 -6.81 12.25 -8.47
C TYR A 172 -5.84 11.55 -9.43
N ALA A 173 -4.86 12.29 -9.97
CA ALA A 173 -3.77 11.71 -10.76
C ALA A 173 -2.73 10.96 -9.89
N ARG A 174 -2.84 11.04 -8.55
CA ARG A 174 -1.96 10.37 -7.57
C ARG A 174 -0.48 10.75 -7.68
N GLU A 175 -0.15 11.95 -8.18
CA GLU A 175 1.23 12.40 -8.36
C GLU A 175 1.94 12.64 -7.00
N LYS A 176 1.23 13.21 -6.03
CA LYS A 176 1.77 13.37 -4.66
C LYS A 176 1.87 12.02 -3.97
N VAL A 177 0.88 11.16 -4.13
CA VAL A 177 0.89 9.80 -3.56
C VAL A 177 2.08 9.01 -4.12
N ARG A 178 2.33 9.09 -5.44
CA ARG A 178 3.51 8.50 -6.11
C ARG A 178 4.81 8.95 -5.45
N PHE A 179 4.97 10.26 -5.25
CA PHE A 179 6.15 10.83 -4.59
C PHE A 179 6.34 10.30 -3.16
N TYR A 180 5.29 10.28 -2.34
CA TYR A 180 5.38 9.76 -0.97
C TYR A 180 5.63 8.25 -0.92
N ASN A 181 5.10 7.47 -1.87
CA ASN A 181 5.43 6.05 -2.03
C ASN A 181 6.91 5.84 -2.34
N PHE A 182 7.48 6.65 -3.25
CA PHE A 182 8.91 6.64 -3.50
C PHE A 182 9.72 6.90 -2.22
N LEU A 183 9.35 7.94 -1.46
CA LEU A 183 10.01 8.24 -0.18
C LEU A 183 9.88 7.09 0.82
N ALA A 184 8.73 6.41 0.88
CA ALA A 184 8.50 5.27 1.75
C ALA A 184 9.41 4.09 1.38
N LEU A 185 9.48 3.74 0.10
CA LEU A 185 10.38 2.70 -0.42
C LEU A 185 11.84 3.02 -0.10
N LEU A 186 12.32 4.21 -0.47
CA LEU A 186 13.70 4.62 -0.24
C LEU A 186 14.05 4.61 1.25
N THR A 187 13.15 5.10 2.11
CA THR A 187 13.35 5.10 3.56
C THR A 187 13.40 3.67 4.12
N GLY A 188 12.51 2.79 3.65
CA GLY A 188 12.50 1.39 4.06
C GLY A 188 13.79 0.67 3.67
N ILE A 189 14.24 0.84 2.43
CA ILE A 189 15.48 0.23 1.93
C ILE A 189 16.69 0.75 2.71
N ARG A 190 16.83 2.07 2.88
CA ARG A 190 17.90 2.68 3.70
C ARG A 190 17.93 2.14 5.12
N PHE A 191 16.77 1.90 5.71
CA PHE A 191 16.68 1.33 7.05
C PHE A 191 17.13 -0.13 7.07
N ILE A 192 16.71 -0.94 6.09
CA ILE A 192 17.07 -2.35 5.97
C ILE A 192 18.58 -2.52 5.77
N THR A 193 19.20 -1.70 4.92
CA THR A 193 20.63 -1.75 4.58
C THR A 193 21.53 -1.04 5.60
N SER A 194 20.95 -0.38 6.60
CA SER A 194 21.74 0.30 7.63
C SER A 194 22.47 -0.71 8.53
N PRO A 195 23.81 -0.61 8.70
CA PRO A 195 24.56 -1.52 9.56
C PRO A 195 24.23 -1.38 11.05
N LYS A 196 23.62 -0.26 11.45
CA LYS A 196 23.18 0.01 12.82
C LYS A 196 21.66 0.06 12.94
N ARG A 197 20.94 -0.72 12.11
CA ARG A 197 19.47 -0.71 12.10
C ARG A 197 18.92 -1.08 13.48
N SER A 198 17.97 -0.28 13.95
CA SER A 198 17.27 -0.53 15.21
C SER A 198 16.27 -1.68 15.03
N THR A 199 15.99 -2.42 16.09
CA THR A 199 14.86 -3.36 16.14
C THR A 199 13.60 -2.72 16.72
N ALA A 200 13.61 -1.40 16.97
CA ALA A 200 12.50 -0.70 17.58
C ALA A 200 11.28 -0.63 16.65
N PHE A 201 10.23 -1.36 17.01
CA PHE A 201 8.97 -1.43 16.26
C PHE A 201 7.79 -0.73 16.94
N LYS A 202 7.96 -0.18 18.15
CA LYS A 202 6.85 0.37 18.96
C LYS A 202 6.12 1.56 18.29
N SER A 203 6.79 2.30 17.41
CA SER A 203 6.15 3.39 16.65
C SER A 203 5.04 2.88 15.72
N TYR A 204 5.09 1.63 15.28
CA TYR A 204 4.06 0.99 14.46
C TYR A 204 2.66 1.10 15.11
N PHE A 205 2.56 0.86 16.42
CA PHE A 205 1.28 0.95 17.13
C PHE A 205 0.77 2.38 17.32
N LYS A 206 1.63 3.38 17.10
CA LYS A 206 1.25 4.80 17.14
C LYS A 206 0.64 5.28 15.82
N ILE A 207 0.71 4.47 14.76
CA ILE A 207 0.08 4.79 13.48
C ILE A 207 -1.44 4.60 13.63
N PRO A 208 -2.26 5.64 13.38
CA PRO A 208 -3.71 5.53 13.53
C PRO A 208 -4.29 4.51 12.55
N LYS A 209 -5.22 3.66 13.01
CA LYS A 209 -5.96 2.74 12.13
C LYS A 209 -6.86 3.52 11.17
N ASN A 210 -6.95 3.07 9.92
CA ASN A 210 -7.85 3.66 8.95
C ASN A 210 -9.32 3.52 9.33
N LYS A 211 -10.14 4.44 8.84
CA LYS A 211 -11.61 4.37 8.84
C LYS A 211 -12.13 4.70 7.45
N GLN A 212 -13.40 4.40 7.18
CA GLN A 212 -14.08 4.76 5.95
C GLN A 212 -15.07 5.90 6.26
N LEU A 213 -14.55 7.12 6.35
CA LEU A 213 -15.32 8.31 6.76
C LEU A 213 -15.28 9.41 5.70
N ARG A 214 -14.88 9.08 4.47
CA ARG A 214 -14.72 10.07 3.40
C ARG A 214 -15.64 9.77 2.23
N PHE A 215 -16.10 10.87 1.65
CA PHE A 215 -16.71 10.95 0.34
C PHE A 215 -15.87 11.89 -0.53
N ASP A 216 -15.98 11.75 -1.85
CA ASP A 216 -15.30 12.63 -2.80
C ASP A 216 -15.99 13.99 -2.84
N ILE A 217 -17.33 14.00 -2.77
CA ILE A 217 -18.17 15.21 -2.61
C ILE A 217 -19.22 14.96 -1.53
N ILE A 218 -19.53 15.97 -0.72
CA ILE A 218 -20.64 15.96 0.22
C ILE A 218 -21.54 17.16 -0.09
N TYR A 219 -22.77 16.89 -0.50
CA TYR A 219 -23.82 17.89 -0.56
C TYR A 219 -24.56 17.91 0.77
N LYS A 220 -24.68 19.09 1.38
CA LYS A 220 -25.34 19.26 2.67
C LYS A 220 -26.69 19.93 2.53
N ASN A 221 -27.65 19.51 3.35
CA ASN A 221 -28.98 20.11 3.44
C ASN A 221 -29.73 20.17 2.09
N ILE A 222 -29.64 19.11 1.29
CA ILE A 222 -30.36 19.00 0.02
C ILE A 222 -31.75 18.39 0.23
N VAL A 223 -32.64 18.66 -0.72
CA VAL A 223 -33.99 18.09 -0.79
C VAL A 223 -34.00 17.14 -1.99
N LEU A 224 -34.26 15.85 -1.76
CA LEU A 224 -34.17 14.80 -2.79
C LEU A 224 -35.48 14.56 -3.54
N ASP A 225 -36.60 15.01 -3.00
CA ASP A 225 -37.95 14.81 -3.50
C ASP A 225 -38.87 15.96 -3.05
N ASP A 226 -40.16 15.87 -3.37
CA ASP A 226 -41.13 16.90 -3.00
C ASP A 226 -41.47 16.93 -1.50
N SER A 227 -40.84 16.07 -0.67
CA SER A 227 -41.12 15.96 0.78
C SER A 227 -40.68 17.18 1.59
N CYS A 228 -39.88 18.09 0.99
CA CYS A 228 -39.21 19.20 1.66
C CYS A 228 -38.26 18.79 2.81
N GLU A 229 -37.98 17.51 3.01
CA GLU A 229 -37.03 17.05 4.02
C GLU A 229 -35.59 17.29 3.58
N LYS A 230 -34.78 17.84 4.49
CA LYS A 230 -33.36 18.10 4.25
C LYS A 230 -32.54 16.90 4.66
N THR A 231 -31.66 16.45 3.78
CA THR A 231 -30.67 15.40 4.04
C THR A 231 -29.29 15.79 3.51
N ASP A 232 -28.26 15.04 3.88
CA ASP A 232 -26.92 15.12 3.32
C ASP A 232 -26.73 13.96 2.34
N ALA A 233 -26.05 14.21 1.21
CA ALA A 233 -25.70 13.16 0.24
C ALA A 233 -24.20 13.10 0.00
N GLY A 234 -23.65 11.90 0.13
CA GLY A 234 -22.27 11.58 -0.20
C GLY A 234 -22.14 11.06 -1.62
N ILE A 235 -21.19 11.60 -2.38
CA ILE A 235 -20.84 11.13 -3.72
C ILE A 235 -19.45 10.50 -3.66
N LEU A 236 -19.34 9.34 -4.29
CA LEU A 236 -18.06 8.70 -4.59
C LEU A 236 -17.84 8.63 -6.08
N PHE A 237 -16.57 8.70 -6.49
CA PHE A 237 -16.17 8.42 -7.84
C PHE A 237 -15.78 6.95 -7.99
N LYS A 238 -16.26 6.35 -9.08
CA LYS A 238 -15.78 5.09 -9.61
C LYS A 238 -14.85 5.38 -10.79
N GLU A 239 -13.64 4.87 -10.72
CA GLU A 239 -12.70 4.92 -11.83
C GLU A 239 -13.15 3.91 -12.91
N VAL A 240 -13.26 4.38 -14.16
CA VAL A 240 -13.69 3.59 -15.31
C VAL A 240 -12.79 3.90 -16.50
N LEU A 241 -12.17 2.87 -17.07
CA LEU A 241 -11.40 3.00 -18.30
C LEU A 241 -12.34 3.28 -19.48
N THR A 242 -12.14 4.41 -20.17
CA THR A 242 -12.89 4.81 -21.37
C THR A 242 -11.90 5.17 -22.47
N GLY A 243 -11.71 4.25 -23.43
CA GLY A 243 -10.56 4.32 -24.35
C GLY A 243 -9.25 4.22 -23.55
N ASP A 244 -8.30 5.11 -23.80
CA ASP A 244 -6.99 5.13 -23.12
C ASP A 244 -6.96 6.08 -21.89
N LYS A 245 -8.13 6.45 -21.36
CA LYS A 245 -8.24 7.41 -20.25
C LYS A 245 -9.12 6.89 -19.13
N ILE A 246 -8.74 7.21 -17.90
CA ILE A 246 -9.57 6.96 -16.72
C ILE A 246 -10.57 8.09 -16.57
N SER A 247 -11.86 7.73 -16.53
CA SER A 247 -12.97 8.61 -16.22
C SER A 247 -13.46 8.34 -14.79
N PHE A 248 -13.82 9.40 -14.07
CA PHE A 248 -14.35 9.34 -12.71
C PHE A 248 -15.87 9.49 -12.75
N GLN A 249 -16.59 8.37 -12.70
CA GLN A 249 -18.05 8.35 -12.74
C GLN A 249 -18.63 8.52 -11.32
N PRO A 250 -19.40 9.59 -11.05
CA PRO A 250 -19.99 9.80 -9.74
C PRO A 250 -21.14 8.81 -9.48
N TYR A 251 -21.27 8.35 -8.23
CA TYR A 251 -22.44 7.64 -7.74
C TYR A 251 -22.77 8.08 -6.31
N ILE A 252 -24.06 8.06 -5.95
CA ILE A 252 -24.53 8.33 -4.58
C ILE A 252 -24.22 7.09 -3.74
N ALA A 253 -23.50 7.30 -2.64
CA ALA A 253 -22.97 6.24 -1.79
C ALA A 253 -23.75 6.06 -0.48
#